data_AF-A0A955JGQ0-F1
#
_entry.id   AF-A0A955JGQ0-F1
#
_cell.length_a   1.000
_cell.length_b   1.000
_cell.length_c   1.000
_cell.angle_alpha   90.00
_cell.angle_beta   90.00
_cell.angle_gamma   90.00
#
_symmetry.space_group_name_H-M   'P 1'
#
loop_
_entity.id
_entity.type
_entity.pdbx_description
1 polymer ?
#
loop_
_entity_poly.entity_id
_entity_poly.type
_entity_poly.pdbx_seq_one_letter_code
_entity_poly.pdbx_strand_id
1 'polypeptide(L)'
;MSRNLANDKKKLLEKLRKTPIVEVACKQSGVPRSTYYRWRKDDEDFASECDEAIEHSASLINDMAESQLISAIKDKSLSAIFFWLKHHHKSYKTRIEVDAKLQAIQQELTPEQTEVVSRALQLAGLTTEEESDETS
;
A
#
# COMPACT_ATOMS: atom_id res chain seq x y z
N MET A 1 29.66 -32.44 9.27
CA MET A 1 28.34 -33.07 9.04
C MET A 1 27.78 -32.52 7.73
N SER A 2 27.43 -33.39 6.78
CA SER A 2 26.83 -32.95 5.53
C SER A 2 25.42 -32.44 5.81
N ARG A 3 25.18 -31.14 5.62
CA ARG A 3 23.83 -30.56 5.67
C ARG A 3 23.03 -31.14 4.51
N ASN A 4 21.93 -31.83 4.82
CA ASN A 4 20.96 -32.15 3.79
C ASN A 4 20.16 -30.88 3.47
N LEU A 5 20.56 -30.20 2.40
CA LEU A 5 20.01 -28.92 1.95
C LEU A 5 18.48 -28.95 1.82
N ALA A 6 17.93 -30.01 1.23
CA ALA A 6 16.49 -30.16 1.04
C ALA A 6 15.74 -30.26 2.38
N ASN A 7 16.30 -31.02 3.33
CA ASN A 7 15.70 -31.16 4.66
C ASN A 7 15.74 -29.83 5.44
N ASP A 8 16.83 -29.07 5.34
CA ASP A 8 16.95 -27.79 6.03
C ASP A 8 16.00 -26.73 5.43
N LYS A 9 15.87 -26.68 4.11
CA LYS A 9 14.86 -25.85 3.42
C LYS A 9 13.44 -26.19 3.88
N LYS A 10 13.09 -27.48 3.89
CA LYS A 10 11.79 -27.96 4.36
C LYS A 10 11.51 -27.54 5.81
N LYS A 11 12.46 -27.77 6.73
CA LYS A 11 12.31 -27.37 8.14
C LYS A 11 12.12 -25.87 8.29
N LEU A 12 12.86 -25.07 7.53
CA LEU A 12 12.74 -23.61 7.58
C LEU A 12 11.35 -23.17 7.08
N LEU A 13 10.86 -23.73 5.98
CA LEU A 13 9.51 -23.46 5.46
C LEU A 13 8.41 -23.83 6.46
N GLU A 14 8.53 -24.99 7.12
CA GLU A 14 7.59 -25.38 8.18
C GLU A 14 7.55 -24.39 9.35
N LYS A 15 8.68 -23.74 9.66
CA LYS A 15 8.72 -22.66 10.66
C LYS A 15 8.13 -21.36 10.12
N LEU A 16 8.46 -20.97 8.90
CA LEU A 16 7.92 -19.77 8.26
C LEU A 16 6.40 -19.83 8.13
N ARG A 17 5.81 -21.00 7.86
CA ARG A 17 4.33 -21.18 7.84
C ARG A 17 3.65 -20.91 9.18
N LYS A 18 4.40 -20.87 10.28
CA LYS A 18 3.89 -20.60 11.64
C LYS A 18 4.28 -19.22 12.16
N THR A 19 5.32 -18.59 11.62
CA THR A 19 5.75 -17.26 12.02
C THR A 19 6.30 -16.48 10.83
N PRO A 20 5.82 -15.24 10.59
CA PRO A 20 6.32 -14.42 9.49
C PRO A 20 7.71 -13.83 9.79
N ILE A 21 8.28 -14.11 10.98
CA ILE A 21 9.54 -13.52 11.43
C ILE A 21 10.71 -14.42 11.01
N VAL A 22 11.39 -14.02 9.93
CA VAL A 22 12.54 -14.76 9.34
C VAL A 22 13.61 -15.10 10.38
N GLU A 23 13.96 -14.18 11.27
CA GLU A 23 14.97 -14.39 12.33
C GLU A 23 14.60 -15.59 13.22
N VAL A 24 13.34 -15.64 13.65
CA VAL A 24 12.82 -16.68 14.54
C VAL A 24 12.80 -18.02 13.81
N ALA A 25 12.31 -18.04 12.57
CA ALA A 25 12.26 -19.24 11.74
C ALA A 25 13.66 -19.81 11.46
N CYS A 26 14.64 -18.94 11.15
CA CYS A 26 16.05 -19.28 10.97
C CYS A 26 16.65 -19.89 12.24
N LYS A 27 16.45 -19.23 13.39
CA LYS A 27 16.93 -19.73 14.69
C LYS A 27 16.33 -21.09 15.05
N GLN A 28 15.03 -21.27 14.84
CA GLN A 28 14.33 -22.52 15.16
C GLN A 28 14.64 -23.67 14.21
N SER A 29 15.02 -23.38 12.97
CA SER A 29 15.45 -24.38 11.97
C SER A 29 16.95 -24.66 12.02
N GLY A 30 17.72 -23.88 12.78
CA GLY A 30 19.18 -23.95 12.85
C GLY A 30 19.88 -23.42 11.59
N VAL A 31 19.17 -22.69 10.73
CA VAL A 31 19.70 -22.13 9.48
C VAL A 31 20.18 -20.69 9.71
N PRO A 32 21.44 -20.35 9.42
CA PRO A 32 21.90 -18.96 9.47
C PRO A 32 21.11 -18.08 8.50
N ARG A 33 20.77 -16.85 8.90
CA ARG A 33 19.98 -15.94 8.07
C ARG A 33 20.63 -15.60 6.72
N SER A 34 21.96 -15.51 6.68
CA SER A 34 22.72 -15.35 5.42
C SER A 34 22.49 -16.50 4.45
N THR A 35 22.32 -17.72 4.97
CA THR A 35 22.05 -18.91 4.17
C THR A 35 20.64 -18.85 3.58
N TYR A 36 19.64 -18.41 4.35
CA TYR A 36 18.28 -18.18 3.86
C TYR A 36 18.25 -17.22 2.66
N TYR A 37 18.87 -16.04 2.78
CA TYR A 37 18.88 -15.07 1.69
C TYR A 37 19.66 -15.55 0.46
N ARG A 38 20.75 -16.30 0.67
CA ARG A 38 21.46 -16.94 -0.44
C ARG A 38 20.57 -17.96 -1.15
N TRP A 39 19.87 -18.83 -0.42
CA TRP A 39 18.95 -19.79 -1.03
C TRP A 39 17.84 -19.11 -1.80
N ARG A 40 17.26 -18.03 -1.28
CA ARG A 40 16.26 -17.25 -2.02
C ARG A 40 16.80 -16.60 -3.30
N LYS A 41 18.08 -16.23 -3.33
CA LYS A 41 18.72 -15.66 -4.51
C LYS A 41 19.02 -16.73 -5.57
N ASP A 42 19.47 -17.89 -5.12
CA ASP A 42 19.96 -18.96 -5.99
C ASP A 42 18.86 -19.93 -6.44
N ASP A 43 17.69 -19.91 -5.79
CA ASP A 43 16.55 -20.80 -6.02
C ASP A 43 15.24 -20.00 -5.92
N GLU A 44 14.66 -19.72 -7.09
CA GLU A 44 13.44 -18.91 -7.24
C GLU A 44 12.19 -19.63 -6.71
N ASP A 45 12.09 -20.95 -6.91
CA ASP A 45 10.98 -21.76 -6.38
C ASP A 45 10.98 -21.70 -4.86
N PHE A 46 12.15 -21.86 -4.23
CA PHE A 46 12.28 -21.73 -2.78
C PHE A 46 11.92 -20.32 -2.29
N ALA A 47 12.23 -19.28 -3.06
CA ALA A 47 11.85 -17.91 -2.72
C ALA A 47 10.33 -17.73 -2.73
N SER A 48 9.65 -18.24 -3.76
CA SER A 48 8.19 -18.22 -3.85
C SER A 48 7.54 -18.97 -2.68
N GLU A 49 8.01 -20.20 -2.38
CA GLU A 49 7.49 -20.98 -1.25
C GLU A 49 7.68 -20.27 0.10
N CYS A 50 8.78 -19.52 0.27
CA CYS A 50 9.02 -18.72 1.46
C CYS A 50 8.06 -17.55 1.57
N ASP A 51 7.78 -16.86 0.47
CA ASP A 51 6.88 -15.70 0.45
C ASP A 51 5.44 -16.14 0.74
N GLU A 52 4.98 -17.24 0.13
CA GLU A 52 3.69 -17.87 0.43
C GLU A 52 3.58 -18.29 1.91
N ALA A 53 4.65 -18.90 2.46
CA ALA A 53 4.67 -19.29 3.86
C ALA A 53 4.60 -18.09 4.82
N ILE A 54 5.26 -16.99 4.48
CA ILE A 54 5.24 -15.74 5.25
C ILE A 54 3.86 -15.09 5.16
N GLU A 55 3.25 -15.03 3.98
CA GLU A 55 1.89 -14.49 3.82
C GLU A 55 0.86 -15.30 4.62
N HIS A 56 0.90 -16.63 4.51
CA HIS A 56 0.04 -17.52 5.29
C HIS A 56 0.19 -17.30 6.79
N SER A 57 1.43 -17.25 7.29
CA SER A 57 1.67 -17.04 8.72
C SER A 57 1.31 -15.64 9.19
N ALA A 58 1.47 -14.61 8.35
CA ALA A 58 1.02 -13.25 8.66
C ALA A 58 -0.50 -13.20 8.86
N SER A 59 -1.28 -13.87 7.99
CA SER A 59 -2.73 -13.98 8.14
C SER A 59 -3.12 -14.63 9.47
N LEU A 60 -2.46 -15.72 9.87
CA LEU A 60 -2.71 -16.35 11.18
C LEU A 60 -2.42 -15.43 12.36
N ILE A 61 -1.35 -14.62 12.27
CA ILE A 61 -1.01 -13.65 13.31
C ILE A 61 -2.02 -12.50 13.34
N ASN A 62 -2.56 -12.09 12.18
CA ASN A 62 -3.62 -11.09 12.11
C ASN A 62 -4.89 -11.59 12.80
N ASP A 63 -5.33 -12.82 12.53
CA ASP A 63 -6.50 -13.43 13.20
C ASP A 63 -6.30 -13.46 14.73
N MET A 64 -5.09 -13.82 15.18
CA MET A 64 -4.74 -13.79 16.60
C MET A 64 -4.77 -12.36 17.15
N ALA A 65 -4.24 -11.38 16.42
CA ALA A 65 -4.25 -9.98 16.83
C ALA A 65 -5.68 -9.42 16.94
N GLU A 66 -6.58 -9.79 16.03
CA GLU A 66 -8.00 -9.45 16.12
C GLU A 66 -8.65 -10.01 17.38
N SER A 67 -8.40 -11.29 17.70
CA SER A 67 -8.91 -11.92 18.92
C SER A 67 -8.38 -11.22 20.19
N GLN A 68 -7.11 -10.83 20.20
CA GLN A 68 -6.50 -10.08 21.29
C GLN A 68 -7.07 -8.66 21.41
N LEU A 69 -7.34 -7.99 20.28
CA LEU A 69 -7.98 -6.68 20.28
C LEU A 69 -9.40 -6.74 20.87
N ILE A 70 -10.19 -7.74 20.50
CA ILE A 70 -11.53 -7.97 21.05
C ILE A 70 -11.45 -8.23 22.56
N SER A 71 -10.49 -9.05 23.00
CA SER A 71 -10.28 -9.34 24.42
C SER A 71 -9.92 -8.06 25.19
N ALA A 72 -9.01 -7.23 24.66
CA ALA A 72 -8.67 -5.94 25.27
C ALA A 72 -9.87 -4.97 25.34
N ILE A 73 -10.78 -5.01 24.36
CA ILE A 73 -12.03 -4.23 24.40
C ILE A 73 -12.96 -4.73 25.52
N LYS A 74 -13.09 -6.06 25.69
CA LYS A 74 -13.86 -6.65 26.80
C LYS A 74 -13.30 -6.24 28.16
N ASP A 75 -11.98 -6.14 28.26
CA ASP A 75 -11.25 -5.65 29.44
C ASP A 75 -11.27 -4.12 29.60
N LYS A 76 -12.09 -3.42 28.80
CA LYS A 76 -12.31 -1.97 28.85
C LYS A 76 -11.05 -1.13 28.60
N SER A 77 -10.10 -1.65 27.81
CA SER A 77 -8.95 -0.87 27.35
C SER A 77 -9.42 0.26 26.42
N LEU A 78 -9.35 1.51 26.90
CA LEU A 78 -9.77 2.68 26.13
C LEU A 78 -8.99 2.83 24.82
N SER A 79 -7.69 2.51 24.83
CA SER A 79 -6.86 2.55 23.62
C SER A 79 -7.34 1.57 22.55
N ALA A 80 -7.73 0.35 22.94
CA ALA A 80 -8.27 -0.67 22.03
C ALA A 80 -9.64 -0.26 21.49
N ILE A 81 -10.52 0.28 22.34
CA ILE A 81 -11.84 0.78 21.96
C ILE A 81 -11.70 1.95 20.96
N PHE A 82 -10.83 2.92 21.27
CA PHE A 82 -10.56 4.06 20.40
C PHE A 82 -10.02 3.61 19.05
N PHE A 83 -9.02 2.72 19.03
CA PHE A 83 -8.47 2.15 17.81
C PHE A 83 -9.57 1.48 16.98
N TRP A 84 -10.38 0.60 17.58
CA TRP A 84 -11.45 -0.09 16.87
C TRP A 84 -12.46 0.89 16.24
N LEU A 85 -13.00 1.81 17.04
CA LEU A 85 -14.00 2.77 16.57
C LEU A 85 -13.47 3.68 15.47
N LYS A 86 -12.23 4.17 15.60
CA LYS A 86 -11.59 5.03 14.59
C LYS A 86 -11.54 4.38 13.21
N HIS A 87 -11.31 3.07 13.14
CA HIS A 87 -11.16 2.34 11.89
C HIS A 87 -12.45 1.68 11.38
N HIS A 88 -13.39 1.33 12.27
CA HIS A 88 -14.60 0.57 11.92
C HIS A 88 -15.91 1.37 11.97
N HIS A 89 -15.89 2.60 12.49
CA HIS A 89 -17.09 3.43 12.59
C HIS A 89 -16.89 4.80 11.93
N LYS A 90 -17.71 5.12 10.92
CA LYS A 90 -17.58 6.33 10.09
C LYS A 90 -17.52 7.62 10.91
N SER A 91 -18.31 7.74 11.97
CA SER A 91 -18.34 8.94 12.83
C SER A 91 -17.05 9.21 13.61
N TYR A 92 -16.17 8.21 13.76
CA TYR A 92 -14.90 8.35 14.47
C TYR A 92 -13.70 8.39 13.51
N LYS A 93 -13.94 8.35 12.20
CA LYS A 93 -12.87 8.55 11.22
C LYS A 93 -12.28 9.95 11.38
N THR A 94 -10.96 10.05 11.27
CA THR A 94 -10.28 11.35 11.28
C THR A 94 -10.79 12.19 10.11
N ARG A 95 -11.42 13.31 10.42
CA ARG A 95 -11.80 14.32 9.44
C ARG A 95 -10.66 15.33 9.36
N ILE A 96 -10.12 15.51 8.16
CA ILE A 96 -9.19 16.61 7.89
C ILE A 96 -10.04 17.75 7.36
N GLU A 97 -10.09 18.86 8.10
CA GLU A 97 -10.64 20.11 7.58
C GLU A 97 -9.55 20.78 6.74
N VAL A 98 -9.80 20.86 5.43
CA VAL A 98 -8.91 21.55 4.51
C VAL A 98 -9.42 22.97 4.37
N ASP A 99 -8.83 23.89 5.12
CA ASP A 99 -9.07 25.32 4.97
C ASP A 99 -8.22 25.84 3.80
N ALA A 100 -8.59 25.41 2.59
CA ALA A 100 -7.99 25.94 1.38
C ALA A 100 -8.66 27.29 1.10
N LYS A 101 -7.93 28.37 1.36
CA LYS A 101 -8.13 29.60 0.59
C LYS A 101 -7.72 29.30 -0.84
N LEU A 102 -8.64 28.69 -1.58
CA LEU A 102 -8.64 28.72 -3.03
C LEU A 102 -8.78 30.19 -3.38
N GLN A 103 -7.65 30.89 -3.47
CA GLN A 103 -7.56 31.99 -4.40
C GLN A 103 -7.91 31.32 -5.72
N ALA A 104 -9.16 31.48 -6.15
CA ALA A 104 -9.46 31.42 -7.56
C ALA A 104 -8.53 32.50 -8.13
N ILE A 105 -7.31 32.09 -8.48
CA ILE A 105 -6.50 32.83 -9.40
C ILE A 105 -7.43 32.84 -10.61
N GLN A 106 -8.14 33.94 -10.79
CA GLN A 106 -8.63 34.34 -12.11
C GLN A 106 -7.35 34.51 -12.91
N GLN A 107 -6.78 33.39 -13.31
CA GLN A 107 -5.63 33.35 -14.18
C GLN A 107 -6.28 33.67 -15.52
N GLU A 108 -6.30 34.95 -15.85
CA GLU A 108 -6.55 35.37 -17.22
C GLU A 108 -5.66 34.49 -18.11
N LEU A 109 -6.28 33.89 -19.12
CA LEU A 109 -5.57 32.98 -20.01
C LEU A 109 -4.34 33.72 -20.54
N THR A 110 -3.18 33.08 -20.44
CA THR A 110 -1.99 33.65 -21.09
C THR A 110 -2.25 33.79 -22.60
N PRO A 111 -1.56 34.70 -23.30
CA PRO A 111 -1.78 34.90 -24.74
C PRO A 111 -1.67 33.59 -25.54
N GLU A 112 -0.70 32.74 -25.18
CA GLU A 112 -0.49 31.42 -25.80
C GLU A 112 -1.66 30.45 -25.53
N GLN A 113 -2.18 30.43 -24.30
CA GLN A 113 -3.34 29.60 -23.94
C GLN A 113 -4.62 30.07 -24.65
N THR A 114 -4.77 31.37 -24.84
CA THR A 114 -5.91 31.97 -25.55
C THR A 114 -5.91 31.55 -27.02
N GLU A 115 -4.74 31.57 -27.67
CA GLU A 115 -4.59 31.14 -29.07
C GLU A 115 -4.87 29.64 -29.25
N VAL A 116 -4.44 28.80 -28.31
CA VAL A 116 -4.73 27.37 -28.35
C VAL A 116 -6.24 27.11 -28.21
N VAL A 117 -6.90 27.83 -27.29
CA VAL A 117 -8.34 27.70 -27.08
C VAL A 117 -9.13 28.23 -28.27
N SER A 118 -8.75 29.38 -28.85
CA SER A 118 -9.42 29.94 -30.03
C SER A 118 -9.32 29.02 -31.24
N ARG A 119 -8.12 28.46 -31.49
CA ARG A 119 -7.90 27.50 -32.57
C ARG A 119 -8.71 26.22 -32.36
N ALA A 120 -8.80 25.73 -31.12
CA ALA A 120 -9.62 24.56 -30.80
C ALA A 120 -11.12 24.83 -31.03
N LEU A 121 -11.62 26.03 -30.71
CA LEU A 121 -12.99 26.45 -30.94
C LEU A 121 -13.32 26.58 -32.45
N GLN A 122 -12.39 27.11 -33.25
CA GLN A 122 -12.50 27.14 -34.71
C GLN A 122 -12.56 25.74 -35.33
N LEU A 123 -11.65 24.84 -34.91
CA LEU A 123 -11.63 23.46 -35.41
C LEU A 123 -12.89 22.68 -35.02
N ALA A 124 -13.50 23.02 -33.87
CA ALA A 124 -14.78 22.47 -33.44
C ALA A 124 -15.98 23.11 -34.15
N GLY A 125 -15.77 24.11 -35.01
CA GLY A 125 -16.82 24.79 -35.77
C GLY A 125 -17.72 25.70 -34.92
N LEU A 126 -17.28 26.09 -33.72
CA LEU A 126 -18.05 26.90 -32.77
C LEU A 126 -17.87 28.40 -32.98
N THR A 127 -16.90 28.81 -33.82
CA THR A 127 -16.64 30.21 -34.21
C THR A 127 -16.12 30.26 -35.65
N THR A 128 -16.66 31.15 -36.49
CA THR A 128 -16.19 31.46 -37.85
C THR A 128 -15.59 32.87 -37.88
N GLU A 129 -14.41 33.06 -38.49
CA GLU A 129 -13.76 34.37 -38.65
C GLU A 129 -14.54 35.26 -39.62
N GLU A 130 -15.45 36.08 -39.11
CA GLU A 130 -15.90 37.29 -39.80
C GLU A 130 -16.10 38.38 -38.75
N GLU A 131 -15.13 39.30 -38.64
CA GLU A 131 -15.30 40.73 -38.38
C GLU A 131 -13.92 41.40 -38.27
N SER A 132 -13.29 41.58 -39.44
CA SER A 132 -12.31 42.64 -39.64
C SER A 132 -12.59 43.31 -40.98
N ASP A 133 -13.61 44.15 -41.01
CA ASP A 133 -13.64 45.39 -41.81
C ASP A 133 -14.98 46.09 -41.59
N GLU A 134 -14.98 47.17 -40.81
CA GLU A 134 -15.83 48.36 -41.00
C GLU A 134 -15.46 49.44 -39.98
N THR A 135 -14.39 50.19 -40.27
CA THR A 135 -14.29 51.61 -39.89
C THR A 135 -13.58 52.38 -41.00
N SER A 136 -14.36 52.87 -41.97
CA SER A 136 -14.19 54.18 -42.65
C SER A 136 -15.42 54.48 -43.50
#